data_AF-A0AAQ4PR95-F1
#
_entry.id   AF-A0AAQ4PR95-F1
#
_cell.length_a   1.000
_cell.length_b   1.000
_cell.length_c   1.000
_cell.angle_alpha   90.00
_cell.angle_beta   90.00
_cell.angle_gamma   90.00
#
_symmetry.space_group_name_H-M   'P 1'
#
loop_
_entity.id
_entity.type
_entity.pdbx_description
1 polymer ?
#
loop_
_entity_poly.entity_id
_entity_poly.type
_entity_poly.pdbx_seq_one_letter_code
_entity_poly.pdbx_strand_id
1 'polypeptide(L)'
;MNFIDSLTLLFLTLSAVKSAHIPRGTERGPHDAIPLMEVYNKSLCQPRELLVEILQEYPEEVEHIFIPSCVVLTRCAGCCSDEMMQCVPTSSYNVTMEIKRIKPQRQQNDFLMSFTEHSACECRKSRKGKAKGQKRKRKKNRDKTIHGAYVSSAFSTYLHLSVALLITKLIWEEILCPF
;
A
#
# COMPACT_ATOMS: atom_id res chain seq x y z
N MET A 1 -21.33 -52.87 -23.89
CA MET A 1 -21.36 -51.47 -23.40
C MET A 1 -21.07 -50.60 -24.59
N ASN A 2 -22.08 -49.91 -25.10
CA ASN A 2 -22.12 -49.45 -26.49
C ASN A 2 -21.28 -48.19 -26.65
N PHE A 3 -20.56 -48.07 -27.77
CA PHE A 3 -19.77 -46.90 -28.16
C PHE A 3 -20.58 -45.58 -28.06
N ILE A 4 -21.90 -45.68 -28.28
CA ILE A 4 -22.86 -44.60 -28.17
C ILE A 4 -22.97 -44.08 -26.73
N ASP A 5 -22.92 -44.94 -25.71
CA ASP A 5 -23.01 -44.56 -24.29
C ASP A 5 -21.76 -43.79 -23.84
N SER A 6 -20.60 -44.13 -24.39
CA SER A 6 -19.35 -43.40 -24.15
C SER A 6 -19.39 -42.01 -24.79
N LEU A 7 -20.02 -41.89 -25.96
CA LEU A 7 -20.16 -40.63 -26.67
C LEU A 7 -21.14 -39.70 -25.97
N THR A 8 -22.27 -40.22 -25.48
CA THR A 8 -23.26 -39.44 -24.72
C THR A 8 -22.70 -38.93 -23.39
N LEU A 9 -21.90 -39.74 -22.68
CA LEU A 9 -21.18 -39.30 -21.48
C LEU A 9 -20.17 -38.19 -21.78
N LEU A 10 -19.46 -38.26 -22.90
CA LEU A 10 -18.54 -37.21 -23.33
C LEU A 10 -19.29 -35.90 -23.64
N PHE A 11 -20.40 -35.97 -24.38
CA PHE A 11 -21.21 -34.79 -24.67
C PHE A 11 -21.83 -34.16 -23.40
N LEU A 12 -22.30 -34.98 -22.46
CA LEU A 12 -22.84 -34.51 -21.18
C LEU A 12 -21.78 -33.81 -20.32
N THR A 13 -20.56 -34.35 -20.26
CA THR A 13 -19.45 -33.73 -19.52
C THR A 13 -18.97 -32.42 -20.16
N LEU A 14 -18.94 -32.31 -21.49
CA LEU A 14 -18.65 -31.03 -22.16
C LEU A 14 -19.74 -29.96 -21.91
N SER A 15 -21.01 -30.35 -21.85
CA SER A 15 -22.12 -29.41 -21.58
C SER A 15 -22.12 -28.86 -20.15
N ALA A 16 -21.50 -29.58 -19.20
CA ALA A 16 -21.38 -29.17 -17.80
C ALA A 16 -20.22 -28.19 -17.55
N VAL A 17 -19.41 -27.86 -18.57
CA VAL A 17 -18.45 -26.74 -18.48
C VAL A 17 -19.21 -25.43 -18.54
N LYS A 18 -19.87 -25.10 -17.41
CA LYS A 18 -20.37 -23.77 -17.14
C LYS A 18 -19.16 -22.86 -17.04
N SER A 19 -18.83 -22.20 -18.15
CA SER A 19 -17.88 -21.10 -18.17
C SER A 19 -18.28 -20.12 -17.07
N ALA A 20 -17.45 -20.05 -16.02
CA ALA A 20 -17.53 -18.97 -15.06
C ALA A 20 -17.22 -17.69 -15.84
N HIS A 21 -18.24 -16.86 -16.05
CA HIS A 21 -18.05 -15.53 -16.60
C HIS A 21 -17.21 -14.72 -15.58
N ILE A 22 -15.89 -14.76 -15.72
CA ILE A 22 -15.01 -13.78 -15.11
C ILE A 22 -15.38 -12.47 -15.78
N PRO A 23 -15.86 -11.44 -15.05
CA PRO A 23 -16.09 -10.14 -15.64
C PRO A 23 -14.74 -9.69 -16.19
N ARG A 24 -14.59 -9.67 -17.51
CA ARG A 24 -13.48 -8.96 -18.13
C ARG A 24 -13.68 -7.51 -17.73
N GLY A 25 -12.87 -7.02 -16.80
CA GLY A 25 -12.83 -5.60 -16.51
C GLY A 25 -12.60 -4.89 -17.83
N THR A 26 -13.56 -4.06 -18.24
CA THR A 26 -13.32 -3.10 -19.32
C THR A 26 -12.10 -2.31 -18.90
N GLU A 27 -10.96 -2.58 -19.55
CA GLU A 27 -9.76 -1.76 -19.40
C GLU A 27 -10.17 -0.33 -19.74
N ARG A 28 -10.15 0.54 -18.74
CA ARG A 28 -10.51 1.95 -18.89
C ARG A 28 -9.45 2.60 -19.76
N GLY A 29 -9.89 3.31 -20.79
CA GLY A 29 -9.00 4.04 -21.68
C GLY A 29 -8.28 5.17 -20.94
N PRO A 30 -7.19 5.72 -21.51
CA PRO A 30 -6.39 6.80 -20.91
C PRO A 30 -7.17 8.09 -20.57
N HIS A 31 -8.40 8.24 -21.08
CA HIS A 31 -9.23 9.42 -20.94
C HIS A 31 -10.55 9.18 -20.19
N ASP A 32 -10.75 7.97 -19.66
CA ASP A 32 -11.98 7.63 -18.95
C ASP A 32 -11.95 8.19 -17.53
N ALA A 33 -12.72 9.25 -17.30
CA ALA A 33 -12.91 9.81 -15.98
C ALA A 33 -13.81 8.90 -15.13
N ILE A 34 -13.37 8.58 -13.91
CA ILE A 34 -14.21 7.86 -12.94
C ILE A 34 -15.30 8.82 -12.46
N PRO A 35 -16.59 8.46 -12.58
CA PRO A 35 -17.69 9.33 -12.12
C PRO A 35 -17.54 9.69 -10.64
N LEU A 36 -17.89 10.94 -10.28
CA LEU A 36 -17.78 11.44 -8.91
C LEU A 36 -18.45 10.52 -7.88
N MET A 37 -19.64 10.01 -8.19
CA MET A 37 -20.37 9.11 -7.30
C MET A 37 -19.66 7.77 -7.11
N GLU A 38 -18.96 7.26 -8.12
CA GLU A 38 -18.15 6.06 -7.97
C GLU A 38 -16.95 6.32 -7.04
N VAL A 39 -16.24 7.45 -7.22
CA VAL A 39 -15.15 7.85 -6.33
C VAL A 39 -15.64 8.02 -4.89
N TYR A 40 -16.78 8.69 -4.72
CA TYR A 40 -17.39 8.92 -3.41
C TYR A 40 -17.73 7.59 -2.73
N ASN A 41 -18.51 6.73 -3.39
CA ASN A 41 -18.92 5.44 -2.82
C ASN A 41 -17.72 4.53 -2.51
N LYS A 42 -16.72 4.50 -3.41
CA LYS A 42 -15.50 3.70 -3.20
C LYS A 42 -14.59 4.25 -2.12
N SER A 43 -14.71 5.53 -1.73
CA SER A 43 -13.87 6.16 -0.71
C SER A 43 -14.52 6.25 0.67
N LEU A 44 -15.79 5.89 0.83
CA LEU A 44 -16.50 5.91 2.13
C LEU A 44 -15.77 5.11 3.22
N CYS A 45 -15.86 5.60 4.46
CA CYS A 45 -15.37 4.90 5.66
C CYS A 45 -16.06 3.54 5.82
N GLN A 46 -15.30 2.45 5.65
CA GLN A 46 -15.79 1.08 5.80
C GLN A 46 -14.62 0.11 6.12
N PRO A 47 -14.91 -1.13 6.57
CA PRO A 47 -13.90 -2.18 6.67
C PRO A 47 -13.27 -2.48 5.30
N ARG A 48 -11.93 -2.51 5.24
CA ARG A 48 -11.15 -2.77 4.03
C ARG A 48 -9.94 -3.62 4.36
N GLU A 49 -9.55 -4.47 3.43
CA GLU A 49 -8.30 -5.21 3.49
C GLU A 49 -7.12 -4.26 3.32
N LEU A 50 -6.20 -4.27 4.29
CA LEU A 50 -4.95 -3.51 4.27
C LEU A 50 -3.79 -4.45 4.60
N LEU A 51 -2.65 -4.22 3.96
CA LEU A 51 -1.39 -4.83 4.36
C LEU A 51 -0.85 -4.11 5.60
N VAL A 52 -0.67 -4.85 6.67
CA VAL A 52 -0.13 -4.35 7.94
C VAL A 52 1.15 -5.09 8.26
N GLU A 53 2.22 -4.36 8.55
CA GLU A 53 3.48 -4.95 9.03
C GLU A 53 3.31 -5.56 10.42
N ILE A 54 3.82 -6.77 10.61
CA ILE A 54 3.70 -7.49 11.88
C ILE A 54 4.44 -6.75 13.00
N LEU A 55 5.61 -6.14 12.71
CA LEU A 55 6.39 -5.37 13.68
C LEU A 55 5.67 -4.10 14.16
N GLN A 56 4.75 -3.55 13.37
CA GLN A 56 3.96 -2.38 13.78
C GLN A 56 2.90 -2.78 14.83
N GLU A 57 2.33 -3.97 14.71
CA GLU A 57 1.35 -4.51 15.67
C GLU A 57 2.05 -5.07 16.93
N TYR A 58 3.25 -5.63 16.75
CA TYR A 58 4.05 -6.27 17.80
C TYR A 58 5.44 -5.64 17.92
N PRO A 59 5.55 -4.38 18.38
CA PRO A 59 6.83 -3.68 18.47
C PRO A 59 7.80 -4.30 19.47
N GLU A 60 7.33 -5.17 20.37
CA GLU A 60 8.16 -5.86 21.37
C GLU A 60 8.98 -7.02 20.75
N GLU A 61 8.61 -7.53 19.57
CA GLU A 61 9.25 -8.70 18.97
C GLU A 61 10.46 -8.37 18.05
N VAL A 62 11.25 -7.34 18.36
CA VAL A 62 12.33 -6.79 17.50
C VAL A 62 13.43 -7.78 17.09
N GLU A 63 13.61 -8.88 17.82
CA GLU A 63 14.68 -9.86 17.58
C GLU A 63 14.34 -10.90 16.48
N HIS A 64 13.15 -10.82 15.89
CA HIS A 64 12.62 -11.86 15.01
C HIS A 64 12.40 -11.36 13.59
N ILE A 65 12.66 -12.26 12.64
CA ILE A 65 12.25 -12.08 11.25
C ILE A 65 10.97 -12.89 11.06
N PHE A 66 9.91 -12.23 10.58
CA PHE A 66 8.64 -12.87 10.27
C PHE A 66 8.50 -13.17 8.78
N ILE A 67 7.97 -14.34 8.46
CA ILE A 67 7.58 -14.71 7.10
C ILE A 67 6.09 -15.11 7.12
N PRO A 68 5.20 -14.37 6.44
CA PRO A 68 5.47 -13.08 5.76
C PRO A 68 5.80 -11.95 6.75
N SER A 69 6.38 -10.85 6.26
CA SER A 69 6.66 -9.66 7.09
C SER A 69 5.42 -8.77 7.31
N CYS A 70 4.40 -8.91 6.45
CA CYS A 70 3.11 -8.25 6.54
C CYS A 70 1.97 -9.24 6.33
N VAL A 71 0.81 -8.92 6.91
CA VAL A 71 -0.42 -9.69 6.81
C VAL A 71 -1.55 -8.82 6.28
N VAL A 72 -2.52 -9.44 5.59
CA VAL A 72 -3.74 -8.74 5.16
C VAL A 72 -4.73 -8.76 6.32
N LEU A 73 -5.15 -7.59 6.78
CA LEU A 73 -6.14 -7.44 7.84
C LEU A 73 -7.27 -6.52 7.40
N THR A 74 -8.48 -6.86 7.83
CA THR A 74 -9.62 -5.97 7.69
C THR A 74 -9.54 -4.83 8.71
N ARG A 75 -9.33 -3.60 8.24
CA ARG A 75 -9.22 -2.39 9.07
C ARG A 75 -10.14 -1.29 8.54
N CYS A 76 -10.46 -0.34 9.41
CA CYS A 76 -11.28 0.80 9.00
C CYS A 76 -10.46 1.74 8.14
N ALA A 77 -10.91 1.97 6.92
CA ALA A 77 -10.27 2.89 5.98
C ALA A 77 -11.29 3.57 5.06
N GLY A 78 -10.87 4.71 4.52
CA GLY A 78 -11.73 5.61 3.76
C GLY A 78 -11.77 7.00 4.38
N CYS A 79 -12.60 7.86 3.81
CA CYS A 79 -12.79 9.23 4.26
C CYS A 79 -14.20 9.45 4.82
N CYS A 80 -14.30 10.49 5.65
CA CYS A 80 -15.56 11.04 6.11
C CYS A 80 -15.83 12.35 5.36
N SER A 81 -17.10 12.77 5.29
CA SER A 81 -17.49 13.99 4.56
C SER A 81 -16.95 15.28 5.17
N ASP A 82 -16.54 15.26 6.44
CA ASP A 82 -16.03 16.40 7.19
C ASP A 82 -14.63 16.06 7.75
N GLU A 83 -13.67 16.96 7.58
CA GLU A 83 -12.30 16.87 8.10
C GLU A 83 -12.24 16.80 9.64
N MET A 84 -13.30 17.25 10.31
CA MET A 84 -13.46 17.19 11.76
C MET A 84 -13.93 15.81 12.24
N MET A 85 -14.30 14.92 11.31
CA MET A 85 -14.66 13.53 11.60
C MET A 85 -13.49 12.58 11.33
N GLN A 86 -13.44 11.50 12.10
CA GLN A 86 -12.45 10.44 11.96
C GLN A 86 -13.18 9.11 11.74
N CYS A 87 -12.70 8.33 10.77
CA CYS A 87 -13.15 6.96 10.54
C CYS A 87 -12.59 6.06 11.64
N VAL A 88 -13.46 5.49 12.48
CA VAL A 88 -13.07 4.68 13.65
C VAL A 88 -13.85 3.36 13.69
N PRO A 89 -13.28 2.29 14.26
CA PRO A 89 -14.01 1.04 14.45
C PRO A 89 -15.14 1.18 15.47
N THR A 90 -16.26 0.53 15.19
CA THR A 90 -17.38 0.38 16.13
C THR A 90 -17.45 -1.03 16.72
N SER A 91 -16.93 -2.02 15.99
CA SER A 91 -16.79 -3.41 16.46
C SER A 91 -15.52 -4.02 15.87
N SER A 92 -14.89 -4.91 16.64
CA SER A 92 -13.66 -5.59 16.28
C SER A 92 -13.64 -7.01 16.84
N TYR A 93 -12.86 -7.88 16.20
CA TYR A 93 -12.61 -9.25 16.63
C TYR A 93 -11.14 -9.61 16.36
N ASN A 94 -10.68 -10.70 16.95
CA ASN A 94 -9.31 -11.17 16.76
C ASN A 94 -9.28 -12.38 15.82
N VAL A 95 -8.31 -12.42 14.93
CA VAL A 95 -8.03 -13.53 14.01
C VAL A 95 -6.65 -14.08 14.33
N THR A 96 -6.54 -15.39 14.42
CA THR A 96 -5.26 -16.07 14.61
C THR A 96 -4.71 -16.53 13.27
N MET A 97 -3.47 -16.17 12.98
CA MET A 97 -2.75 -16.52 11.76
C MET A 97 -1.47 -17.28 12.09
N GLU A 98 -1.09 -18.21 11.23
CA GLU A 98 0.18 -18.92 11.32
C GLU A 98 1.27 -18.11 10.60
N ILE A 99 2.31 -17.77 11.34
CA ILE A 99 3.42 -16.94 10.88
C ILE A 99 4.73 -17.67 11.19
N LYS A 100 5.64 -17.72 10.22
CA LYS A 100 6.97 -18.25 10.47
C LYS A 100 7.79 -17.22 11.23
N ARG A 101 8.28 -17.61 12.40
CA ARG A 101 9.14 -16.80 13.25
C ARG A 101 10.55 -17.35 13.22
N ILE A 102 11.48 -16.53 12.74
CA ILE A 102 12.89 -16.90 12.60
C ILE A 102 13.72 -16.09 13.59
N LYS A 103 14.48 -16.78 14.43
CA LYS A 103 15.56 -16.20 15.22
C LYS A 103 16.87 -16.43 14.47
N PRO A 104 17.72 -15.41 14.21
CA PRO A 104 18.97 -15.61 13.47
C PRO A 104 19.89 -16.70 14.04
N GLN A 105 19.79 -16.99 15.35
CA GLN A 105 20.61 -17.98 16.05
C GLN A 105 19.87 -19.29 16.40
N ARG A 106 18.59 -19.46 16.03
CA ARG A 106 17.80 -20.67 16.33
C ARG A 106 16.96 -21.11 15.13
N GLN A 107 16.43 -22.33 15.18
CA GLN A 107 15.58 -22.85 14.12
C GLN A 107 14.28 -22.06 13.95
N GLN A 108 13.74 -22.09 12.72
CA GLN A 108 12.46 -21.50 12.34
C GLN A 108 11.32 -22.34 12.92
N ASN A 109 10.34 -21.69 13.53
CA ASN A 109 9.13 -22.37 14.00
C ASN A 109 7.90 -21.66 13.43
N ASP A 110 6.89 -22.44 13.07
CA ASP A 110 5.55 -21.92 12.82
C ASP A 110 4.95 -21.45 14.14
N PHE A 111 4.45 -20.22 14.17
CA PHE A 111 3.97 -19.55 15.38
C PHE A 111 2.60 -18.94 15.13
N LEU A 112 1.68 -19.15 16.07
CA LEU A 112 0.34 -18.58 16.00
C LEU A 112 0.37 -17.15 16.57
N MET A 113 0.03 -16.18 15.74
CA MET A 113 -0.13 -14.78 16.14
C MET A 113 -1.58 -14.35 16.00
N SER A 114 -2.06 -13.54 16.94
CA SER A 114 -3.41 -12.99 16.91
C SER A 114 -3.38 -11.56 16.38
N PHE A 115 -4.28 -11.17 15.49
CA PHE A 115 -4.38 -9.81 14.99
C PHE A 115 -5.80 -9.30 15.17
N THR A 116 -5.96 -8.01 15.47
CA THR A 116 -7.29 -7.41 15.55
C THR A 116 -7.78 -6.99 14.17
N GLU A 117 -8.98 -7.41 13.80
CA GLU A 117 -9.72 -6.97 12.62
C GLU A 117 -10.94 -6.14 13.03
N HIS A 118 -11.36 -5.23 12.15
CA HIS A 118 -12.54 -4.39 12.34
C HIS A 118 -13.70 -4.93 11.51
N SER A 119 -14.81 -5.29 12.17
CA SER A 119 -16.02 -5.77 11.49
C SER A 119 -16.96 -4.64 11.07
N ALA A 120 -16.89 -3.48 11.74
CA ALA A 120 -17.74 -2.33 11.45
C ALA A 120 -17.02 -1.00 11.76
N CYS A 121 -17.33 0.03 10.96
CA CYS A 121 -16.68 1.35 11.00
C CYS A 121 -17.71 2.47 10.93
N GLU A 122 -17.41 3.62 11.55
CA GLU A 122 -18.26 4.80 11.54
C GLU A 122 -17.43 6.09 11.58
N CYS A 123 -17.97 7.16 10.99
CA CYS A 123 -17.41 8.50 11.10
C CYS A 123 -17.84 9.17 12.42
N ARG A 124 -16.90 9.44 13.31
CA ARG A 124 -17.16 10.11 14.59
C ARG A 124 -16.41 11.43 14.69
N LYS A 125 -17.02 12.43 15.34
CA LYS A 125 -16.38 13.74 15.58
C LYS A 125 -15.11 13.57 16.40
N SER A 126 -13.98 14.01 15.86
CA SER A 126 -12.70 13.98 16.57
C SER A 126 -12.70 15.06 17.64
N ARG A 127 -12.37 14.69 18.88
CA ARG A 127 -12.21 15.65 19.98
C ARG A 127 -10.99 16.57 19.80
N LYS A 128 -10.14 16.34 18.80
CA LYS A 128 -8.91 17.11 18.54
C LYS A 128 -9.14 18.47 17.84
N GLY A 129 -10.39 18.84 17.56
CA GLY A 129 -10.77 20.03 16.78
C GLY A 129 -10.78 21.40 17.48
N LYS A 130 -10.24 21.56 18.71
CA LYS A 130 -10.17 22.88 19.39
C LYS A 130 -8.72 23.33 19.68
N ALA A 131 -7.83 23.33 18.68
CA ALA A 131 -6.50 23.95 18.85
C ALA A 131 -5.83 24.48 17.56
N LYS A 132 -6.60 24.85 16.53
CA LYS A 132 -6.10 25.76 15.49
C LYS A 132 -7.04 26.95 15.39
N GLY A 133 -6.94 27.82 16.40
CA GLY A 133 -7.51 29.15 16.34
C GLY A 133 -7.03 29.83 15.06
N GLN A 134 -8.00 30.29 14.25
CA GLN A 134 -7.77 31.15 13.11
C GLN A 134 -7.07 32.43 13.59
N LYS A 135 -5.73 32.44 13.64
CA LYS A 135 -4.99 33.69 13.59
C LYS A 135 -5.23 34.28 12.21
N ARG A 136 -6.19 35.20 12.11
CA ARG A 136 -6.37 36.13 10.99
C ARG A 136 -5.00 36.70 10.64
N LYS A 137 -4.32 36.13 9.62
CA LYS A 137 -3.08 36.66 9.09
C LYS A 137 -3.44 37.94 8.34
N ARG A 138 -3.28 39.06 9.03
CA ARG A 138 -3.26 40.42 8.49
C ARG A 138 -2.36 40.42 7.25
N LYS A 139 -2.96 40.70 6.08
CA LYS A 139 -2.30 40.76 4.77
C LYS A 139 -1.16 41.79 4.84
N LYS A 140 0.09 41.34 4.95
CA LYS A 140 1.29 42.18 4.72
C LYS A 140 1.85 41.80 3.37
N ASN A 141 1.59 42.66 2.39
CA ASN A 141 2.14 42.55 1.04
C ASN A 141 3.68 42.57 1.17
N ARG A 142 4.31 41.45 0.86
CA ARG A 142 5.77 41.35 0.75
C ARG A 142 6.04 40.70 -0.59
N ASP A 143 6.25 41.55 -1.57
CA ASP A 143 6.79 41.18 -2.87
C ASP A 143 8.05 40.33 -2.65
N LYS A 144 8.06 39.13 -3.23
CA LYS A 144 9.18 38.19 -3.15
C LYS A 144 9.51 37.78 -4.58
N THR A 145 10.48 38.50 -5.12
CA THR A 145 11.25 38.13 -6.31
C THR A 145 11.93 36.78 -6.06
N ILE A 146 11.35 35.69 -6.57
CA ILE A 146 11.96 34.36 -6.58
C ILE A 146 12.44 34.12 -8.01
N HIS A 147 13.69 34.49 -8.31
CA HIS A 147 14.35 34.02 -9.54
C HIS A 147 15.87 33.86 -9.44
N GLY A 148 16.46 34.00 -8.24
CA GLY A 148 17.92 34.04 -8.07
C GLY A 148 18.57 32.84 -7.38
N ALA A 149 17.83 31.80 -6.99
CA ALA A 149 18.38 30.71 -6.17
C ALA A 149 18.38 29.32 -6.83
N TYR A 150 17.65 29.13 -7.94
CA TYR A 150 17.59 27.82 -8.62
C TYR A 150 18.77 27.60 -9.58
N VAL A 151 19.39 28.68 -10.07
CA VAL A 151 20.45 28.56 -11.08
C VAL A 151 21.80 28.17 -10.44
N SER A 152 22.16 28.64 -9.25
CA SER A 152 23.46 28.28 -8.64
C SER A 152 23.57 26.84 -8.13
N SER A 153 22.47 26.19 -7.72
CA SER A 153 22.52 24.80 -7.21
C SER A 153 22.65 23.74 -8.30
N ALA A 154 22.18 24.04 -9.51
CA ALA A 154 22.28 23.12 -10.66
C ALA A 154 23.71 23.09 -11.25
N PHE A 155 24.42 24.22 -11.29
CA PHE A 155 25.80 24.27 -11.79
C PHE A 155 26.80 23.55 -10.87
N SER A 156 26.62 23.65 -9.55
CA SER A 156 27.52 23.03 -8.58
C SER A 156 27.40 21.50 -8.55
N THR A 157 26.18 20.98 -8.67
CA THR A 157 25.92 19.52 -8.67
C THR A 157 26.36 18.85 -9.96
N TYR A 158 26.18 19.51 -11.12
CA TYR A 158 26.63 18.99 -12.42
C TYR A 158 28.15 18.86 -12.50
N LEU A 159 28.88 19.87 -12.00
CA LEU A 159 30.34 19.83 -11.97
C LEU A 159 30.87 18.72 -11.03
N HIS A 160 30.24 18.53 -9.87
CA HIS A 160 30.61 17.45 -8.93
C HIS A 160 30.36 16.04 -9.50
N LEU A 161 29.24 15.82 -10.20
CA LEU A 161 28.93 14.54 -10.86
C LEU A 161 29.91 14.25 -12.02
N SER A 162 30.29 15.28 -12.80
CA SER A 162 31.26 15.11 -13.90
C SER A 162 32.67 14.76 -13.43
N VAL A 163 33.15 15.37 -12.33
CA VAL A 163 34.47 15.08 -11.75
C VAL A 163 34.49 13.69 -11.10
N ALA A 164 33.40 13.28 -10.43
CA ALA A 164 33.28 11.93 -9.88
C ALA A 164 33.27 10.84 -10.96
N LEU A 165 32.65 11.08 -12.12
CA LEU A 165 32.65 10.13 -13.24
C LEU A 165 34.03 10.02 -13.91
N LEU A 166 34.77 11.12 -14.02
CA LEU A 166 36.15 11.14 -14.53
C LEU A 166 37.12 10.42 -13.58
N ILE A 167 36.99 10.64 -12.27
CA ILE A 167 37.81 9.98 -11.25
C ILE A 167 37.50 8.47 -11.20
N THR A 168 36.24 8.07 -11.28
CA THR A 168 35.88 6.64 -11.31
C THR A 168 36.32 5.95 -12.61
N LYS A 169 36.32 6.64 -13.75
CA LYS A 169 36.93 6.13 -14.99
C LYS A 169 38.46 5.98 -14.89
N LEU A 170 39.17 6.97 -14.34
CA LEU A 170 40.62 6.90 -14.15
C LEU A 170 41.04 5.82 -13.14
N ILE A 171 40.24 5.59 -12.10
CA ILE A 171 40.46 4.51 -11.12
C ILE A 171 40.14 3.13 -11.74
N TRP A 172 39.19 3.05 -12.66
CA TRP A 172 38.83 1.79 -13.34
C TRP A 172 39.85 1.37 -14.40
N GLU A 173 40.48 2.32 -15.11
CA GLU A 173 41.51 2.04 -16.12
C GLU A 173 42.89 1.69 -15.55
N GLU A 174 43.23 2.08 -14.32
CA GLU A 174 44.58 1.89 -13.75
C GLU A 174 44.68 0.83 -12.64
N ILE A 175 43.57 0.30 -12.09
CA ILE A 175 43.62 -0.58 -10.90
C ILE A 175 43.04 -1.99 -11.11
N LEU A 176 42.17 -2.25 -12.10
CA LEU A 176 41.49 -3.57 -12.20
C LEU A 176 41.85 -4.47 -13.40
N CYS A 177 42.75 -4.07 -14.31
CA CYS A 177 43.19 -4.94 -15.40
C CYS A 177 44.72 -4.91 -15.64
N PRO A 178 45.53 -5.66 -14.88
CA PRO A 178 46.67 -6.36 -15.43
C PRO A 178 46.25 -7.84 -15.65
N PHE A 179 46.31 -8.26 -16.91
CA PHE A 179 45.91 -9.56 -17.52
C PHE A 179 44.49 -9.66 -18.08
#